data_AF-A0A6V7GW71-F1
#
_entry.id   AF-A0A6V7GW71-F1
#
_cell.length_a   1.000
_cell.length_b   1.000
_cell.length_c   1.000
_cell.angle_alpha   90.00
_cell.angle_beta   90.00
_cell.angle_gamma   90.00
#
_symmetry.space_group_name_H-M   'P 1'
#
loop_
_entity.id
_entity.type
_entity.pdbx_description
1 polymer ?
#
loop_
_entity_poly.entity_id
_entity_poly.type
_entity_poly.pdbx_seq_one_letter_code
_entity_poly.pdbx_strand_id
1 'polypeptide(L)'
;VSVLSFLFSQKIVKLEVLLEHIRMMQIKANIARMKYRSMCSGLKQKSVLYASSLKNLEDEIKEQESEIKRLQARRDSNCQTESVKEEAIALKDHMQETLIKEEIEVTNCSRERHAVLEEYRQRVLERKMELERLEKMVFHTRPRDDFDTRGKSVHVQFTEDMVSKDEVTRLEETFAKLRSATGVSRSEDVLNRFLGQRATNDNLQKMRVATEQEKMALEKQRLQLIDEMETRKFSETKDAEQNAEETEKLNQLIGRHRSRQLKADTERQKAEELLQEITTTLWNVCNKFRDVMDTLPREAKEIQQPLQLINLMNERATSIIETFGGPDKYLEVLNEVSVDKLETVSITTTSVEGKATRTNGGPLFPRFPSSATQATLPSEDEEDVPTRNTLKKQAQQLVDIKSRRKGFTFRR
;
A
#
# COMPACT_ATOMS: atom_id res chain seq x y z
N VAL A 1 -15.63 -66.94 89.90
CA VAL A 1 -16.51 -66.26 88.91
C VAL A 1 -16.13 -64.79 88.73
N SER A 2 -15.99 -63.98 89.79
CA SER A 2 -15.70 -62.53 89.66
C SER A 2 -14.35 -62.16 89.02
N VAL A 3 -13.27 -62.91 89.30
CA VAL A 3 -11.93 -62.62 88.72
C VAL A 3 -11.87 -62.88 87.22
N LEU A 4 -12.54 -63.94 86.75
CA LEU A 4 -12.61 -64.26 85.31
C LEU A 4 -13.42 -63.19 84.55
N SER A 5 -14.54 -62.74 85.12
CA SER A 5 -15.35 -61.66 84.55
C SER A 5 -14.56 -60.35 84.43
N PHE A 6 -13.79 -60.01 85.46
CA PHE A 6 -12.91 -58.83 85.46
C PHE A 6 -11.82 -58.90 84.38
N LEU A 7 -11.13 -60.04 84.26
CA LEU A 7 -10.11 -60.25 83.22
C LEU A 7 -10.70 -60.20 81.80
N PHE A 8 -11.92 -60.71 81.62
CA PHE A 8 -12.60 -60.67 80.33
C PHE A 8 -13.01 -59.25 79.95
N SER A 9 -13.58 -58.50 80.90
CA SER A 9 -13.91 -57.08 80.72
C SER A 9 -12.67 -56.24 80.39
N GLN A 10 -11.57 -56.45 81.10
CA GLN A 10 -10.30 -55.75 80.82
C GLN A 10 -9.75 -56.07 79.42
N LYS A 11 -9.96 -57.30 78.93
CA LYS A 11 -9.54 -57.71 77.58
C LYS A 11 -10.43 -57.08 76.49
N ILE A 12 -11.72 -56.94 76.73
CA ILE A 12 -12.66 -56.25 75.84
C ILE A 12 -12.27 -54.77 75.70
N VAL A 13 -12.06 -54.07 76.81
CA VAL A 13 -11.65 -52.65 76.80
C VAL A 13 -10.34 -52.45 76.04
N LYS A 14 -9.35 -53.35 76.24
CA LYS A 14 -8.09 -53.29 75.47
C LYS A 14 -8.29 -53.49 73.98
N LEU A 15 -9.19 -54.40 73.58
CA LEU A 15 -9.51 -54.64 72.17
C LEU A 15 -10.25 -53.45 71.54
N GLU A 16 -11.17 -52.81 72.27
CA GLU A 16 -11.87 -51.59 71.80
C GLU A 16 -10.91 -50.42 71.59
N VAL A 17 -10.00 -50.17 72.54
CA VAL A 17 -8.97 -49.13 72.38
C VAL A 17 -8.09 -49.41 71.16
N LEU A 18 -7.71 -50.67 70.95
CA LEU A 18 -6.87 -51.08 69.83
C LEU A 18 -7.63 -50.97 68.49
N LEU A 19 -8.94 -51.28 68.47
CA LEU A 19 -9.82 -51.08 67.33
C LEU A 19 -9.93 -49.60 66.95
N GLU A 20 -10.17 -48.72 67.93
CA GLU A 20 -10.27 -47.28 67.69
C GLU A 20 -8.94 -46.69 67.23
N HIS A 21 -7.82 -47.15 67.78
CA HIS A 21 -6.50 -46.77 67.30
C HIS A 21 -6.29 -47.16 65.82
N ILE A 22 -6.68 -48.38 65.42
CA ILE A 22 -6.61 -48.83 64.03
C ILE A 22 -7.51 -47.98 63.14
N ARG A 23 -8.75 -47.69 63.56
CA ARG A 23 -9.69 -46.82 62.82
C ARG A 23 -9.09 -45.43 62.60
N MET A 24 -8.55 -44.83 63.65
CA MET A 24 -7.88 -43.53 63.57
C MET A 24 -6.68 -43.57 62.60
N MET A 25 -5.86 -44.62 62.64
CA MET A 25 -4.75 -44.80 61.70
C MET A 25 -5.24 -44.93 60.26
N GLN A 26 -6.34 -45.63 60.03
CA GLN A 26 -6.95 -45.77 58.70
C GLN A 26 -7.49 -44.43 58.18
N ILE A 27 -8.11 -43.62 59.03
CA ILE A 27 -8.57 -42.26 58.67
C ILE A 27 -7.37 -41.38 58.30
N LYS A 28 -6.30 -41.37 59.12
CA LYS A 28 -5.06 -40.62 58.83
C LYS A 28 -4.44 -41.04 57.49
N ALA A 29 -4.36 -42.35 57.24
CA ALA A 29 -3.85 -42.89 55.98
C ALA A 29 -4.72 -42.47 54.78
N ASN A 30 -6.05 -42.47 54.92
CA ASN A 30 -6.97 -42.00 53.88
C ASN A 30 -6.80 -40.50 53.60
N ILE A 31 -6.67 -39.66 54.63
CA ILE A 31 -6.43 -38.22 54.47
C ILE A 31 -5.11 -37.98 53.71
N ALA A 32 -4.03 -38.68 54.09
CA ALA A 32 -2.76 -38.58 53.38
C ALA A 32 -2.89 -39.00 51.90
N ARG A 33 -3.62 -40.10 51.63
CA ARG A 33 -3.87 -40.59 50.27
C ARG A 33 -4.69 -39.59 49.44
N MET A 34 -5.70 -38.96 50.04
CA MET A 34 -6.50 -37.93 49.39
C MET A 34 -5.67 -36.68 49.07
N LYS A 35 -4.85 -36.21 50.01
CA LYS A 35 -3.92 -35.08 49.79
C LYS A 35 -2.96 -35.39 48.64
N TYR A 36 -2.35 -36.57 48.62
CA TYR A 36 -1.42 -36.96 47.56
C TYR A 36 -2.10 -37.01 46.19
N ARG A 37 -3.31 -37.60 46.11
CA ARG A 37 -4.09 -37.62 44.87
C ARG A 37 -4.45 -36.22 44.37
N SER A 38 -4.83 -35.32 45.28
CA SER A 38 -5.11 -33.92 44.95
C SER A 38 -3.88 -33.20 44.39
N MET A 39 -2.71 -33.35 45.05
CA MET A 39 -1.45 -32.78 44.56
C MET A 39 -1.06 -33.34 43.18
N CYS A 40 -1.15 -34.66 42.98
CA CYS A 40 -0.85 -35.28 41.69
C CYS A 40 -1.78 -34.77 40.57
N SER A 41 -3.07 -34.60 40.87
CA SER A 41 -4.03 -34.02 39.92
C SER A 41 -3.66 -32.58 39.56
N GLY A 42 -3.32 -31.76 40.55
CA GLY A 42 -2.89 -30.38 40.33
C GLY A 42 -1.60 -30.29 39.51
N LEU A 43 -0.62 -31.15 39.78
CA LEU A 43 0.63 -31.22 39.01
C LEU A 43 0.38 -31.64 37.56
N LYS A 44 -0.50 -32.61 37.33
CA LYS A 44 -0.85 -33.06 35.98
C LYS A 44 -1.55 -31.96 35.18
N GLN A 45 -2.45 -31.20 35.82
CA GLN A 45 -3.11 -30.06 35.18
C GLN A 45 -2.10 -28.96 34.83
N LYS A 46 -1.20 -28.60 35.76
CA LYS A 46 -0.14 -27.63 35.49
C LYS A 46 0.78 -28.07 34.36
N SER A 47 1.16 -29.34 34.31
CA SER A 47 1.98 -29.91 33.23
C SER A 47 1.34 -29.70 31.86
N VAL A 48 0.03 -29.94 31.73
CA VAL A 48 -0.70 -29.72 30.46
C VAL A 48 -0.74 -28.23 30.10
N LEU A 49 -0.97 -27.34 31.07
CA LEU A 49 -0.96 -25.90 30.84
C LEU A 49 0.40 -25.39 30.38
N TYR A 50 1.49 -25.84 31.02
CA TYR A 50 2.84 -25.47 30.59
C TYR A 50 3.17 -26.00 29.19
N ALA A 51 2.76 -27.22 28.87
CA ALA A 51 2.96 -27.78 27.53
C ALA A 51 2.19 -26.97 26.46
N SER A 52 0.96 -26.55 26.72
CA SER A 52 0.22 -25.73 25.75
C SER A 52 0.80 -24.31 25.65
N SER A 53 1.20 -23.72 26.77
CA SER A 53 1.83 -22.39 26.78
C SER A 53 3.16 -22.40 26.03
N LEU A 54 3.97 -23.46 26.18
CA LEU A 54 5.23 -23.61 25.48
C LEU A 54 5.00 -23.73 23.97
N LYS A 55 4.04 -24.56 23.56
CA LYS A 55 3.68 -24.70 22.14
C LYS A 55 3.23 -23.38 21.52
N ASN A 56 2.39 -22.61 22.23
CA ASN A 56 1.95 -21.30 21.73
C ASN A 56 3.12 -20.34 21.55
N LEU A 57 4.08 -20.33 22.49
CA LEU A 57 5.29 -19.51 22.37
C LEU A 57 6.19 -19.97 21.21
N GLU A 58 6.34 -21.27 20.99
CA GLU A 58 7.08 -21.83 19.86
C GLU A 58 6.44 -21.42 18.52
N ASP A 59 5.12 -21.50 18.42
CA ASP A 59 4.37 -21.09 17.24
C ASP A 59 4.53 -19.58 16.97
N GLU A 60 4.47 -18.75 18.02
CA GLU A 60 4.66 -17.30 17.91
C GLU A 60 6.10 -16.91 17.53
N ILE A 61 7.12 -17.59 18.09
CA ILE A 61 8.52 -17.42 17.67
C ILE A 61 8.67 -17.76 16.19
N LYS A 62 8.06 -18.86 15.73
CA LYS A 62 8.14 -19.27 14.33
C LYS A 62 7.45 -18.28 13.39
N GLU A 63 6.33 -17.70 13.81
CA GLU A 63 5.66 -16.63 13.07
C GLU A 63 6.55 -15.38 12.99
N GLN A 64 7.15 -14.96 14.11
CA GLN A 64 8.08 -13.83 14.16
C GLN A 64 9.32 -14.06 13.28
N GLU A 65 9.91 -15.25 13.29
CA GLU A 65 11.03 -15.59 12.41
C GLU A 65 10.65 -15.49 10.92
N SER A 66 9.43 -15.92 10.58
CA SER A 66 8.94 -15.82 9.20
C SER A 66 8.76 -14.37 8.77
N GLU A 67 8.27 -13.52 9.66
CA GLU A 67 8.09 -12.09 9.42
C GLU A 67 9.43 -11.36 9.30
N ILE A 68 10.41 -11.70 10.16
CA ILE A 68 11.77 -11.16 10.05
C ILE A 68 12.39 -11.50 8.69
N LYS A 69 12.27 -12.75 8.23
CA LYS A 69 12.76 -13.16 6.91
C LYS A 69 12.09 -12.38 5.78
N ARG A 70 10.78 -12.15 5.87
CA ARG A 70 10.03 -11.35 4.89
C ARG A 70 10.50 -9.90 4.86
N LEU A 71 10.72 -9.31 6.03
CA LEU A 71 11.21 -7.92 6.16
C LEU A 71 12.65 -7.78 5.65
N GLN A 72 13.51 -8.77 5.87
CA GLN A 72 14.87 -8.79 5.30
C GLN A 72 14.82 -8.83 3.77
N ALA A 73 14.03 -9.74 3.18
CA ALA A 73 13.87 -9.81 1.73
C ALA A 73 13.36 -8.48 1.14
N ARG A 74 12.44 -7.80 1.82
CA ARG A 74 11.96 -6.46 1.41
C ARG A 74 13.05 -5.40 1.51
N ARG A 75 13.88 -5.43 2.56
CA ARG A 75 15.01 -4.51 2.72
C ARG A 75 16.02 -4.69 1.59
N ASP A 76 16.38 -5.93 1.27
CA ASP A 76 17.36 -6.24 0.22
C ASP A 76 16.87 -5.79 -1.16
N SER A 77 15.58 -6.02 -1.47
CA SER A 77 14.96 -5.52 -2.70
C SER A 77 14.92 -3.98 -2.77
N ASN A 78 14.63 -3.30 -1.65
CA ASN A 78 14.67 -1.84 -1.58
C ASN A 78 16.09 -1.30 -1.78
N CYS A 79 17.11 -1.90 -1.16
CA CYS A 79 18.51 -1.51 -1.32
C CYS A 79 18.95 -1.61 -2.77
N GLN A 80 18.55 -2.68 -3.46
CA GLN A 80 18.84 -2.84 -4.89
C GLN A 80 18.15 -1.78 -5.75
N THR A 81 16.91 -1.44 -5.41
CA THR A 81 16.16 -0.37 -6.10
C THR A 81 16.81 1.01 -5.87
N GLU A 82 17.28 1.29 -4.66
CA GLU A 82 18.01 2.54 -4.34
C GLU A 82 19.32 2.62 -5.12
N SER A 83 20.09 1.52 -5.21
CA SER A 83 21.32 1.48 -6.01
C SER A 83 21.06 1.81 -7.49
N VAL A 84 20.01 1.25 -8.08
CA VAL A 84 19.65 1.52 -9.48
C VAL A 84 19.20 2.97 -9.67
N LYS A 85 18.46 3.54 -8.70
CA LYS A 85 18.06 4.95 -8.73
C LYS A 85 19.27 5.89 -8.64
N GLU A 86 20.21 5.60 -7.75
CA GLU A 86 21.46 6.36 -7.60
C GLU A 86 22.26 6.36 -8.90
N GLU A 87 22.42 5.19 -9.54
CA GLU A 87 23.11 5.03 -10.81
C GLU A 87 22.42 5.82 -11.94
N ALA A 88 21.09 5.77 -12.01
CA ALA A 88 20.31 6.53 -12.98
C ALA A 88 20.44 8.06 -12.79
N ILE A 89 20.45 8.52 -11.53
CA ILE A 89 20.68 9.95 -11.21
C ILE A 89 22.09 10.36 -11.63
N ALA A 90 23.10 9.58 -11.26
CA ALA A 90 24.49 9.85 -11.62
C ALA A 90 24.70 9.90 -13.15
N LEU A 91 24.08 8.99 -13.89
CA LEU A 91 24.14 8.98 -15.35
C LEU A 91 23.46 10.23 -15.95
N LYS A 92 22.27 10.59 -15.45
CA LYS A 92 21.54 11.78 -15.89
C LYS A 92 22.34 13.05 -15.62
N ASP A 93 22.94 13.17 -14.44
CA ASP A 93 23.78 14.33 -14.07
C ASP A 93 25.04 14.40 -14.95
N HIS A 94 25.68 13.28 -15.24
CA HIS A 94 26.83 13.21 -16.15
C HIS A 94 26.49 13.63 -17.59
N MET A 95 25.34 13.19 -18.10
CA MET A 95 24.85 13.59 -19.43
C MET A 95 24.54 15.09 -19.47
N GLN A 96 23.91 15.63 -18.43
CA GLN A 96 23.61 17.06 -18.35
C GLN A 96 24.89 17.91 -18.29
N GLU A 97 25.90 17.48 -17.53
CA GLU A 97 27.20 18.15 -17.49
C GLU A 97 27.88 18.15 -18.87
N THR A 98 27.82 17.02 -19.59
CA THR A 98 28.39 16.88 -20.93
C THR A 98 27.69 17.81 -21.92
N LEU A 99 26.35 17.86 -21.89
CA LEU A 99 25.56 18.73 -22.76
C LEU A 99 25.87 20.21 -22.50
N ILE A 100 25.98 20.64 -21.24
CA ILE A 100 26.35 22.01 -20.89
C ILE A 100 27.75 22.36 -21.43
N LYS A 101 28.73 21.43 -21.32
CA LYS A 101 30.07 21.63 -21.88
C LYS A 101 30.03 21.81 -23.38
N GLU A 102 29.30 20.96 -24.09
CA GLU A 102 29.13 21.06 -25.55
C GLU A 102 28.43 22.37 -25.96
N GLU A 103 27.41 22.80 -25.23
CA GLU A 103 26.72 24.08 -25.48
C GLU A 103 27.66 25.28 -25.31
N ILE A 104 28.48 25.28 -24.26
CA ILE A 104 29.51 26.30 -24.04
C ILE A 104 30.55 26.27 -25.18
N GLU A 105 30.99 25.09 -25.61
CA GLU A 105 31.96 24.96 -26.69
C GLU A 105 31.42 25.47 -28.03
N VAL A 106 30.19 25.10 -28.38
CA VAL A 106 29.51 25.57 -29.61
C VAL A 106 29.33 27.09 -29.58
N THR A 107 28.89 27.65 -28.45
CA THR A 107 28.72 29.11 -28.33
C THR A 107 30.05 29.86 -28.41
N ASN A 108 31.13 29.31 -27.82
CA ASN A 108 32.47 29.87 -27.94
C ASN A 108 33.00 29.81 -29.38
N CYS A 109 32.90 28.66 -30.03
CA CYS A 109 33.32 28.48 -31.43
C CYS A 109 32.55 29.42 -32.38
N SER A 110 31.24 29.58 -32.17
CA SER A 110 30.42 30.54 -32.92
C SER A 110 30.89 31.98 -32.71
N ARG A 111 31.22 32.36 -31.48
CA ARG A 111 31.72 33.70 -31.13
C ARG A 111 33.07 33.99 -31.77
N GLU A 112 34.00 33.04 -31.73
CA GLU A 112 35.31 33.15 -32.39
C GLU A 112 35.16 33.30 -33.90
N ARG A 113 34.31 32.46 -34.53
CA ARG A 113 34.01 32.57 -35.96
C ARG A 113 33.42 33.93 -36.33
N HIS A 114 32.52 34.46 -35.49
CA HIS A 114 31.94 35.79 -35.69
C HIS A 114 32.99 36.90 -35.55
N ALA A 115 33.87 36.82 -34.55
CA ALA A 115 34.95 37.78 -34.36
C ALA A 115 35.89 37.83 -35.59
N VAL A 116 36.29 36.67 -36.11
CA VAL A 116 37.10 36.56 -37.34
C VAL A 116 36.37 37.17 -38.54
N LEU A 117 35.08 36.88 -38.71
CA LEU A 117 34.28 37.46 -39.79
C LEU A 117 34.20 38.98 -39.72
N GLU A 118 34.03 39.54 -38.52
CA GLU A 118 34.04 41.00 -38.34
C GLU A 118 35.40 41.62 -38.62
N GLU A 119 36.48 40.96 -38.22
CA GLU A 119 37.83 41.42 -38.56
C GLU A 119 38.02 41.48 -40.09
N TYR A 120 37.58 40.46 -40.83
CA TYR A 120 37.64 40.49 -42.30
C TYR A 120 36.75 41.59 -42.90
N ARG A 121 35.54 41.80 -42.37
CA ARG A 121 34.66 42.90 -42.80
C ARG A 121 35.35 44.25 -42.61
N GLN A 122 36.00 44.46 -41.48
CA GLN A 122 36.73 45.68 -41.16
C GLN A 122 37.90 45.90 -42.13
N ARG A 123 38.75 44.89 -42.36
CA ARG A 123 39.87 44.99 -43.33
C ARG A 123 39.38 45.29 -44.76
N VAL A 124 38.22 44.75 -45.15
CA VAL A 124 37.60 45.05 -46.47
C VAL A 124 37.13 46.49 -46.53
N LEU A 125 36.49 47.00 -45.48
CA LEU A 125 36.05 48.40 -45.41
C LEU A 125 37.24 49.37 -45.43
N GLU A 126 38.31 49.07 -44.70
CA GLU A 126 39.55 49.86 -44.71
C GLU A 126 40.15 49.92 -46.12
N ARG A 127 40.33 48.76 -46.78
CA ARG A 127 40.81 48.73 -48.17
C ARG A 127 39.89 49.45 -49.14
N LYS A 128 38.57 49.38 -48.94
CA LYS A 128 37.60 50.11 -49.77
C LYS A 128 37.77 51.62 -49.61
N MET A 129 37.95 52.13 -48.39
CA MET A 129 38.20 53.55 -48.14
C MET A 129 39.56 54.00 -48.69
N GLU A 130 40.59 53.18 -48.56
CA GLU A 130 41.91 53.45 -49.17
C GLU A 130 41.84 53.48 -50.69
N LEU A 131 41.12 52.53 -51.31
CA LEU A 131 40.89 52.50 -52.75
C LEU A 131 40.07 53.70 -53.20
N GLU A 132 39.02 54.10 -52.47
CA GLU A 132 38.25 55.32 -52.79
C GLU A 132 39.13 56.58 -52.67
N ARG A 133 40.04 56.64 -51.69
CA ARG A 133 41.02 57.73 -51.56
C ARG A 133 42.01 57.74 -52.71
N LEU A 134 42.51 56.58 -53.13
CA LEU A 134 43.39 56.43 -54.29
C LEU A 134 42.65 56.74 -55.59
N GLU A 135 41.39 56.32 -55.73
CA GLU A 135 40.53 56.62 -56.87
C GLU A 135 40.32 58.14 -57.00
N LYS A 136 40.00 58.81 -55.89
CA LYS A 136 39.95 60.28 -55.83
C LYS A 136 41.31 60.93 -56.13
N MET A 137 42.44 60.25 -55.92
CA MET A 137 43.76 60.81 -56.26
C MET A 137 44.15 60.57 -57.71
N VAL A 138 43.77 59.44 -58.28
CA VAL A 138 44.17 58.97 -59.61
C VAL A 138 43.20 59.43 -60.70
N PHE A 139 41.89 59.50 -60.42
CA PHE A 139 40.86 59.80 -61.42
C PHE A 139 40.35 61.25 -61.45
N HIS A 140 41.02 62.20 -60.77
CA HIS A 140 40.76 63.64 -60.97
C HIS A 140 41.41 64.22 -62.25
N THR A 141 42.07 63.41 -63.06
CA THR A 141 42.56 63.84 -64.37
C THR A 141 42.39 62.76 -65.41
N ARG A 142 41.69 63.16 -66.47
CA ARG A 142 41.75 62.70 -67.86
C ARG A 142 40.69 61.66 -68.30
N PRO A 143 39.85 62.02 -69.29
CA PRO A 143 39.08 61.07 -70.06
C PRO A 143 40.03 60.31 -71.00
N ARG A 144 39.88 58.99 -71.09
CA ARG A 144 40.60 58.17 -72.08
C ARG A 144 39.61 57.46 -72.98
N ASP A 145 39.51 58.03 -74.17
CA ASP A 145 39.11 57.43 -75.44
C ASP A 145 40.19 56.40 -75.83
N ASP A 146 39.79 55.21 -76.31
CA ASP A 146 40.71 54.23 -76.91
C ASP A 146 40.19 53.89 -78.31
N PHE A 147 40.97 54.30 -79.31
CA PHE A 147 40.79 54.03 -80.73
C PHE A 147 41.63 52.80 -81.15
N ASP A 148 41.10 52.12 -82.17
CA ASP A 148 41.77 51.32 -83.22
C ASP A 148 42.39 49.94 -82.91
N THR A 149 42.08 48.93 -83.75
CA THR A 149 42.99 48.54 -84.86
C THR A 149 42.28 47.72 -85.96
N ARG A 150 42.49 48.20 -87.18
CA ARG A 150 42.19 47.73 -88.54
C ARG A 150 43.01 46.49 -88.97
N GLY A 151 42.43 45.58 -89.76
CA GLY A 151 43.18 44.56 -90.51
C GLY A 151 42.38 43.89 -91.63
N LYS A 152 42.75 44.17 -92.89
CA LYS A 152 42.19 43.60 -94.14
C LYS A 152 43.09 42.50 -94.69
N SER A 153 42.50 41.57 -95.47
CA SER A 153 43.01 40.81 -96.66
C SER A 153 42.56 39.33 -96.56
N VAL A 154 41.68 38.76 -97.40
CA VAL A 154 41.75 38.45 -98.86
C VAL A 154 42.98 37.64 -99.26
N HIS A 155 42.80 36.32 -99.45
CA HIS A 155 43.46 35.35 -100.36
C HIS A 155 43.10 33.93 -99.84
N VAL A 156 42.90 32.83 -100.56
CA VAL A 156 42.81 32.53 -102.00
C VAL A 156 42.20 31.12 -102.13
N GLN A 157 41.53 30.87 -103.24
CA GLN A 157 41.06 29.53 -103.63
C GLN A 157 42.25 28.64 -104.02
N PHE A 158 42.31 27.42 -103.48
CA PHE A 158 43.04 26.32 -104.10
C PHE A 158 42.17 25.06 -104.10
N THR A 159 42.02 24.51 -105.30
CA THR A 159 41.32 23.29 -105.69
C THR A 159 42.29 22.10 -105.75
N GLU A 160 41.72 20.89 -105.69
CA GLU A 160 42.33 19.53 -105.73
C GLU A 160 42.61 18.98 -104.32
N ASP A 161 41.91 17.95 -103.83
CA ASP A 161 42.02 16.57 -104.30
C ASP A 161 40.72 15.76 -104.11
N MET A 162 40.41 14.88 -105.07
CA MET A 162 39.06 14.33 -105.30
C MET A 162 38.86 12.88 -104.82
N VAL A 163 39.69 12.36 -103.91
CA VAL A 163 39.58 10.98 -103.39
C VAL A 163 39.29 10.90 -101.88
N SER A 164 39.60 11.96 -101.11
CA SER A 164 39.19 12.12 -99.71
C SER A 164 37.79 12.71 -99.53
N LYS A 165 37.19 13.22 -100.62
CA LYS A 165 35.89 13.92 -100.59
C LYS A 165 34.74 13.01 -100.20
N ASP A 166 34.71 11.76 -100.66
CA ASP A 166 33.56 10.87 -100.40
C ASP A 166 33.43 10.53 -98.90
N GLU A 167 34.56 10.27 -98.24
CA GLU A 167 34.61 10.02 -96.80
C GLU A 167 34.37 11.28 -95.96
N VAL A 168 34.89 12.44 -96.40
CA VAL A 168 34.61 13.74 -95.76
C VAL A 168 33.13 14.10 -95.92
N THR A 169 32.53 13.90 -97.10
CA THR A 169 31.10 14.17 -97.35
C THR A 169 30.23 13.25 -96.51
N ARG A 170 30.58 11.96 -96.42
CA ARG A 170 29.89 10.99 -95.54
C ARG A 170 29.99 11.41 -94.07
N LEU A 171 31.16 11.83 -93.60
CA LEU A 171 31.34 12.32 -92.22
C LEU A 171 30.54 13.61 -91.98
N GLU A 172 30.54 14.55 -92.92
CA GLU A 172 29.75 15.78 -92.86
C GLU A 172 28.24 15.50 -92.81
N GLU A 173 27.73 14.55 -93.60
CA GLU A 173 26.34 14.10 -93.53
C GLU A 173 26.02 13.45 -92.18
N THR A 174 26.96 12.66 -91.64
CA THR A 174 26.79 12.00 -90.34
C THR A 174 26.76 13.04 -89.21
N PHE A 175 27.64 14.06 -89.27
CA PHE A 175 27.63 15.19 -88.34
C PHE A 175 26.41 16.10 -88.54
N ALA A 176 25.90 16.27 -89.76
CA ALA A 176 24.65 16.98 -90.01
C ALA A 176 23.45 16.26 -89.37
N LYS A 177 23.38 14.92 -89.50
CA LYS A 177 22.38 14.08 -88.82
C LYS A 177 22.50 14.15 -87.30
N LEU A 178 23.73 14.11 -86.77
CA LEU A 178 23.98 14.25 -85.33
C LEU A 178 23.57 15.64 -84.82
N ARG A 179 23.89 16.71 -85.56
CA ARG A 179 23.47 18.08 -85.25
C ARG A 179 21.96 18.24 -85.25
N SER A 180 21.27 17.71 -86.27
CA SER A 180 19.81 17.76 -86.33
C SER A 180 19.15 16.96 -85.21
N ALA A 181 19.71 15.79 -84.86
CA ALA A 181 19.18 14.95 -83.78
C ALA A 181 19.44 15.53 -82.38
N THR A 182 20.57 16.21 -82.18
CA THR A 182 20.93 16.84 -80.89
C THR A 182 20.44 18.27 -80.75
N GLY A 183 19.94 18.89 -81.84
CA GLY A 183 19.42 20.24 -81.87
C GLY A 183 20.49 21.33 -81.78
N VAL A 184 21.74 21.04 -82.16
CA VAL A 184 22.86 21.99 -82.08
C VAL A 184 23.29 22.46 -83.47
N SER A 185 23.64 23.73 -83.59
CA SER A 185 23.96 24.36 -84.89
C SER A 185 25.40 24.05 -85.36
N ARG A 186 26.35 23.92 -84.42
CA ARG A 186 27.77 23.66 -84.70
C ARG A 186 28.15 22.23 -84.37
N SER A 187 29.03 21.64 -85.18
CA SER A 187 29.42 20.23 -85.02
C SER A 187 30.23 20.02 -83.74
N GLU A 188 31.01 21.04 -83.36
CA GLU A 188 31.80 21.07 -82.11
C GLU A 188 30.93 20.99 -80.85
N ASP A 189 29.69 21.48 -80.89
CA ASP A 189 28.80 21.55 -79.72
C ASP A 189 28.02 20.24 -79.47
N VAL A 190 27.99 19.32 -80.45
CA VAL A 190 27.34 18.01 -80.35
C VAL A 190 27.92 17.21 -79.18
N LEU A 191 29.25 17.17 -79.07
CA LEU A 191 29.94 16.45 -78.00
C LEU A 191 29.62 17.03 -76.62
N ASN A 192 29.62 18.36 -76.50
CA ASN A 192 29.29 19.06 -75.25
C ASN A 192 27.85 18.74 -74.80
N ARG A 193 26.90 18.63 -75.73
CA ARG A 193 25.51 18.23 -75.44
C ARG A 193 25.41 16.81 -74.89
N PHE A 194 26.11 15.86 -75.50
CA PHE A 194 26.14 14.47 -75.00
C PHE A 194 26.82 14.34 -73.64
N LEU A 195 27.93 15.06 -73.43
CA LEU A 195 28.62 15.10 -72.13
C LEU A 195 27.72 15.71 -71.05
N GLY A 196 27.01 16.80 -71.38
CA GLY A 196 26.03 17.42 -70.48
C GLY A 196 24.86 16.48 -70.15
N GLN A 197 24.27 15.83 -71.15
CA GLN A 197 23.18 14.87 -70.94
C GLN A 197 23.61 13.66 -70.11
N ARG A 198 24.82 13.15 -70.35
CA ARG A 198 25.41 12.07 -69.54
C ARG A 198 25.59 12.52 -68.10
N ALA A 199 26.15 13.70 -67.86
CA ALA A 199 26.33 14.24 -66.51
C ALA A 199 24.98 14.45 -65.79
N THR A 200 23.95 14.94 -66.48
CA THR A 200 22.59 15.06 -65.93
C THR A 200 22.00 13.69 -65.59
N ASN A 201 22.15 12.70 -66.47
CA ASN A 201 21.67 11.34 -66.23
C ASN A 201 22.36 10.70 -65.02
N ASP A 202 23.70 10.81 -64.94
CA ASP A 202 24.48 10.30 -63.82
C ASP A 202 24.06 10.96 -62.49
N ASN A 203 23.77 12.27 -62.51
CA ASN A 203 23.29 12.98 -61.32
C ASN A 203 21.87 12.55 -60.90
N LEU A 204 20.96 12.37 -61.85
CA LEU A 204 19.60 11.89 -61.58
C LEU A 204 19.61 10.47 -61.02
N GLN A 205 20.49 9.60 -61.54
CA GLN A 205 20.65 8.24 -61.02
C GLN A 205 21.20 8.26 -59.60
N LYS A 206 22.19 9.11 -59.30
CA LYS A 206 22.70 9.30 -57.93
C LYS A 206 21.60 9.80 -56.99
N MET A 207 20.83 10.81 -57.40
CA MET A 207 19.68 11.30 -56.62
C MET A 207 18.66 10.19 -56.36
N ARG A 208 18.29 9.42 -57.40
CA ARG A 208 17.34 8.31 -57.25
C ARG A 208 17.83 7.30 -56.22
N VAL A 209 19.08 6.86 -56.32
CA VAL A 209 19.66 5.88 -55.40
C VAL A 209 19.73 6.45 -53.97
N ALA A 210 20.14 7.71 -53.81
CA ALA A 210 20.19 8.36 -52.50
C ALA A 210 18.79 8.46 -51.87
N THR A 211 17.78 8.90 -52.63
CA THR A 211 16.39 8.97 -52.17
C THR A 211 15.82 7.60 -51.82
N GLU A 212 16.15 6.56 -52.60
CA GLU A 212 15.70 5.19 -52.32
C GLU A 212 16.34 4.61 -51.06
N GLN A 213 17.64 4.87 -50.84
CA GLN A 213 18.33 4.48 -49.61
C GLN A 213 17.76 5.21 -48.39
N GLU A 214 17.53 6.52 -48.50
CA GLU A 214 16.93 7.32 -47.43
C GLU A 214 15.51 6.82 -47.10
N LYS A 215 14.70 6.55 -48.13
CA LYS A 215 13.36 5.97 -47.96
C LYS A 215 13.43 4.65 -47.19
N MET A 216 14.33 3.74 -47.56
CA MET A 216 14.47 2.46 -46.86
C MET A 216 14.93 2.64 -45.40
N ALA A 217 15.84 3.59 -45.15
CA ALA A 217 16.28 3.90 -43.78
C ALA A 217 15.13 4.45 -42.93
N LEU A 218 14.31 5.35 -43.48
CA LEU A 218 13.13 5.92 -42.81
C LEU A 218 12.04 4.87 -42.58
N GLU A 219 11.79 3.97 -43.54
CA GLU A 219 10.85 2.85 -43.36
C GLU A 219 11.31 1.91 -42.24
N LYS A 220 12.62 1.63 -42.17
CA LYS A 220 13.20 0.83 -41.08
C LYS A 220 13.05 1.52 -39.72
N GLN A 221 13.37 2.81 -39.63
CA GLN A 221 13.19 3.59 -38.39
C GLN A 221 11.72 3.64 -37.98
N ARG A 222 10.80 3.83 -38.93
CA ARG A 222 9.35 3.80 -38.66
C ARG A 222 8.91 2.46 -38.06
N LEU A 223 9.37 1.34 -38.62
CA LEU A 223 9.04 0.02 -38.09
C LEU A 223 9.61 -0.20 -36.68
N GLN A 224 10.85 0.24 -36.43
CA GLN A 224 11.45 0.18 -35.10
C GLN A 224 10.67 0.98 -34.06
N LEU A 225 10.26 2.21 -34.40
CA LEU A 225 9.47 3.05 -33.50
C LEU A 225 8.09 2.46 -33.22
N ILE A 226 7.47 1.80 -34.20
CA ILE A 226 6.19 1.09 -34.01
C ILE A 226 6.36 -0.07 -33.03
N ASP A 227 7.39 -0.90 -33.21
CA ASP A 227 7.69 -2.03 -32.31
C ASP A 227 8.01 -1.55 -30.89
N GLU A 228 8.80 -0.49 -30.75
CA GLU A 228 9.10 0.12 -29.46
C GLU A 228 7.84 0.71 -28.80
N MET A 229 6.96 1.35 -29.57
CA MET A 229 5.68 1.83 -29.05
C MET A 229 4.77 0.68 -28.58
N GLU A 230 4.67 -0.40 -29.35
CA GLU A 230 3.84 -1.55 -28.98
C GLU A 230 4.37 -2.21 -27.70
N THR A 231 5.68 -2.48 -27.63
CA THR A 231 6.30 -3.05 -26.43
C THR A 231 6.09 -2.18 -25.19
N ARG A 232 6.27 -0.86 -25.28
CA ARG A 232 5.99 0.09 -24.18
C ARG A 232 4.53 0.09 -23.76
N LYS A 233 3.59 0.01 -24.71
CA LYS A 233 2.16 -0.05 -24.41
C LYS A 233 1.80 -1.31 -23.62
N PHE A 234 2.38 -2.46 -23.98
CA PHE A 234 2.15 -3.71 -23.27
C PHE A 234 2.77 -3.70 -21.86
N SER A 235 3.97 -3.13 -21.69
CA SER A 235 4.56 -2.98 -20.36
C SER A 235 3.75 -2.03 -19.48
N GLU A 236 3.33 -0.88 -20.01
CA GLU A 236 2.52 0.10 -19.26
C GLU A 236 1.18 -0.49 -18.82
N THR A 237 0.51 -1.25 -19.70
CA THR A 237 -0.78 -1.88 -19.36
C THR A 237 -0.60 -2.92 -18.25
N LYS A 238 0.47 -3.72 -18.33
CA LYS A 238 0.78 -4.75 -17.33
C LYS A 238 1.12 -4.13 -15.97
N ASP A 239 1.94 -3.10 -15.95
CA ASP A 239 2.33 -2.41 -14.72
C ASP A 239 1.12 -1.69 -14.10
N ALA A 240 0.26 -1.08 -14.92
CA ALA A 240 -0.98 -0.45 -14.45
C ALA A 240 -1.94 -1.48 -13.81
N GLU A 241 -2.10 -2.66 -14.42
CA GLU A 241 -2.92 -3.75 -13.88
C GLU A 241 -2.35 -4.27 -12.54
N GLN A 242 -1.03 -4.51 -12.48
CA GLN A 242 -0.38 -4.93 -11.24
C GLN A 242 -0.52 -3.88 -10.13
N ASN A 243 -0.31 -2.60 -10.46
CA ASN A 243 -0.48 -1.50 -9.51
C ASN A 243 -1.91 -1.39 -9.00
N ALA A 244 -2.91 -1.60 -9.88
CA ALA A 244 -4.31 -1.62 -9.49
C ALA A 244 -4.62 -2.77 -8.52
N GLU A 245 -4.10 -3.97 -8.78
CA GLU A 245 -4.27 -5.13 -7.91
C GLU A 245 -3.62 -4.93 -6.53
N GLU A 246 -2.39 -4.39 -6.49
CA GLU A 246 -1.71 -4.07 -5.24
C GLU A 246 -2.44 -2.98 -4.44
N THR A 247 -2.95 -1.96 -5.13
CA THR A 247 -3.74 -0.89 -4.51
C THR A 247 -5.05 -1.45 -3.93
N GLU A 248 -5.72 -2.36 -4.63
CA GLU A 248 -6.92 -3.02 -4.12
C GLU A 248 -6.62 -3.85 -2.86
N LYS A 249 -5.54 -4.65 -2.86
CA LYS A 249 -5.10 -5.42 -1.69
C LYS A 249 -4.83 -4.52 -0.47
N LEU A 250 -4.15 -3.39 -0.68
CA LEU A 250 -3.92 -2.40 0.36
C LEU A 250 -5.21 -1.79 0.88
N ASN A 251 -6.14 -1.43 -0.01
CA ASN A 251 -7.45 -0.90 0.38
C ASN A 251 -8.26 -1.91 1.20
N GLN A 252 -8.23 -3.20 0.82
CA GLN A 252 -8.86 -4.28 1.60
C GLN A 252 -8.22 -4.43 3.00
N LEU A 253 -6.90 -4.33 3.11
CA LEU A 253 -6.19 -4.33 4.40
C LEU A 253 -6.60 -3.13 5.26
N ILE A 254 -6.61 -1.93 4.68
CA ILE A 254 -7.04 -0.70 5.36
C ILE A 254 -8.48 -0.85 5.85
N GLY A 255 -9.39 -1.36 5.02
CA GLY A 255 -10.78 -1.62 5.41
C GLY A 255 -10.90 -2.58 6.59
N ARG A 256 -10.12 -3.68 6.58
CA ARG A 256 -10.06 -4.62 7.72
C ARG A 256 -9.53 -3.98 9.00
N HIS A 257 -8.46 -3.20 8.92
CA HIS A 257 -7.91 -2.49 10.07
C HIS A 257 -8.89 -1.45 10.63
N ARG A 258 -9.54 -0.66 9.77
CA ARG A 258 -10.58 0.30 10.18
C ARG A 258 -11.76 -0.41 10.85
N SER A 259 -12.22 -1.54 10.32
CA SER A 259 -13.29 -2.32 10.94
C SER A 259 -12.89 -2.87 12.32
N ARG A 260 -11.65 -3.37 12.45
CA ARG A 260 -11.12 -3.85 13.73
C ARG A 260 -11.01 -2.72 14.75
N GLN A 261 -10.50 -1.57 14.32
CA GLN A 261 -10.40 -0.37 15.15
C GLN A 261 -11.79 0.08 15.62
N LEU A 262 -12.75 0.19 14.70
CA LEU A 262 -14.12 0.60 15.04
C LEU A 262 -14.74 -0.34 16.08
N LYS A 263 -14.58 -1.66 15.93
CA LYS A 263 -15.06 -2.64 16.93
C LYS A 263 -14.40 -2.45 18.29
N ALA A 264 -13.07 -2.32 18.33
CA ALA A 264 -12.33 -2.09 19.55
C ALA A 264 -12.73 -0.77 20.23
N ASP A 265 -12.93 0.30 19.46
CA ASP A 265 -13.39 1.59 19.97
C ASP A 265 -14.82 1.51 20.53
N THR A 266 -15.70 0.76 19.88
CA THR A 266 -17.07 0.54 20.36
C THR A 266 -17.07 -0.26 21.67
N GLU A 267 -16.23 -1.30 21.77
CA GLU A 267 -16.07 -2.08 23.00
C GLU A 267 -15.43 -1.26 24.13
N ARG A 268 -14.43 -0.44 23.80
CA ARG A 268 -13.79 0.49 24.73
C ARG A 268 -14.80 1.49 25.28
N GLN A 269 -15.62 2.08 24.43
CA GLN A 269 -16.65 3.03 24.84
C GLN A 269 -17.67 2.38 25.78
N LYS A 270 -18.14 1.16 25.47
CA LYS A 270 -19.04 0.42 26.38
C LYS A 270 -18.41 0.14 27.75
N ALA A 271 -17.13 -0.20 27.78
CA ALA A 271 -16.40 -0.42 29.03
C ALA A 271 -16.23 0.89 29.83
N GLU A 272 -15.99 2.01 29.14
CA GLU A 272 -15.88 3.34 29.74
C GLU A 272 -17.22 3.81 30.33
N GLU A 273 -18.32 3.62 29.60
CA GLU A 273 -19.69 3.88 30.09
C GLU A 273 -20.00 3.05 31.34
N LEU A 274 -19.68 1.76 31.34
CA LEU A 274 -19.87 0.88 32.50
C LEU A 274 -19.00 1.30 33.69
N LEU A 275 -17.74 1.68 33.46
CA LEU A 275 -16.86 2.18 34.51
C LEU A 275 -17.39 3.47 35.12
N GLN A 276 -17.96 4.36 34.31
CA GLN A 276 -18.57 5.59 34.79
C GLN A 276 -19.84 5.33 35.62
N GLU A 277 -20.64 4.35 35.22
CA GLU A 277 -21.82 3.88 35.98
C GLU A 277 -21.42 3.29 37.34
N ILE A 278 -20.41 2.42 37.36
CA ILE A 278 -19.84 1.84 38.58
C ILE A 278 -19.31 2.95 39.49
N THR A 279 -18.55 3.89 38.92
CA THR A 279 -17.96 5.02 39.68
C THR A 279 -19.04 5.87 40.32
N THR A 280 -20.09 6.21 39.57
CA THR A 280 -21.24 6.98 40.06
C THR A 280 -21.97 6.22 41.16
N THR A 281 -22.20 4.92 40.98
CA THR A 281 -22.89 4.06 41.96
C THR A 281 -22.10 3.97 43.26
N LEU A 282 -20.80 3.67 43.18
CA LEU A 282 -19.93 3.62 44.35
C LEU A 282 -19.85 4.98 45.06
N TRP A 283 -19.75 6.07 44.30
CA TRP A 283 -19.72 7.41 44.87
C TRP A 283 -21.02 7.72 45.61
N ASN A 284 -22.17 7.36 45.05
CA ASN A 284 -23.46 7.51 45.73
C ASN A 284 -23.53 6.72 47.04
N VAL A 285 -22.98 5.51 47.08
CA VAL A 285 -22.88 4.71 48.31
C VAL A 285 -21.99 5.43 49.32
N CYS A 286 -20.77 5.81 48.94
CA CYS A 286 -19.84 6.52 49.82
C CYS A 286 -20.40 7.84 50.34
N ASN A 287 -21.14 8.57 49.50
CA ASN A 287 -21.77 9.83 49.86
C ASN A 287 -22.84 9.66 50.95
N LYS A 288 -23.53 8.52 51.00
CA LYS A 288 -24.47 8.18 52.09
C LYS A 288 -23.77 7.92 53.42
N PHE A 289 -22.48 7.57 53.40
CA PHE A 289 -21.65 7.33 54.58
C PHE A 289 -20.64 8.46 54.82
N ARG A 290 -20.92 9.68 54.30
CA ARG A 290 -20.01 10.83 54.38
C ARG A 290 -19.61 11.16 55.82
N ASP A 291 -20.51 10.99 56.78
CA ASP A 291 -20.26 11.25 58.20
C ASP A 291 -19.19 10.32 58.82
N VAL A 292 -18.87 9.22 58.13
CA VAL A 292 -17.87 8.22 58.52
C VAL A 292 -16.65 8.25 57.57
N MET A 293 -16.78 8.91 56.42
CA MET A 293 -15.82 8.94 55.32
C MET A 293 -15.34 10.39 55.08
N ASP A 294 -14.36 10.84 55.86
CA ASP A 294 -13.90 12.25 55.89
C ASP A 294 -13.17 12.72 54.61
N THR A 295 -12.73 11.80 53.74
CA THR A 295 -11.82 12.07 52.60
C THR A 295 -12.46 11.85 51.22
N LEU A 296 -13.75 12.12 51.07
CA LEU A 296 -14.43 11.93 49.77
C LEU A 296 -14.32 13.14 48.82
N PRO A 297 -14.07 12.92 47.51
CA PRO A 297 -14.17 13.96 46.48
C PRO A 297 -15.56 14.56 46.38
N ARG A 298 -15.64 15.85 46.01
CA ARG A 298 -16.88 16.63 46.05
C ARG A 298 -17.85 16.24 44.94
N GLU A 299 -17.31 15.74 43.82
CA GLU A 299 -18.06 15.30 42.65
C GLU A 299 -17.61 13.92 42.15
N ALA A 300 -18.55 13.12 41.63
CA ALA A 300 -18.24 11.80 41.05
C ALA A 300 -17.32 11.86 39.82
N LYS A 301 -17.26 13.01 39.13
CA LYS A 301 -16.43 13.25 37.93
C LYS A 301 -14.94 13.40 38.23
N GLU A 302 -14.57 13.68 39.48
CA GLU A 302 -13.18 13.83 39.92
C GLU A 302 -12.49 12.47 40.13
N ILE A 303 -13.27 11.38 40.16
CA ILE A 303 -12.77 10.03 40.40
C ILE A 303 -12.32 9.40 39.08
N GLN A 304 -11.00 9.34 38.88
CA GLN A 304 -10.41 8.74 37.67
C GLN A 304 -10.49 7.21 37.66
N GLN A 305 -10.52 6.56 38.83
CA GLN A 305 -10.56 5.10 38.93
C GLN A 305 -11.49 4.64 40.06
N PRO A 306 -12.54 3.85 39.77
CA PRO A 306 -13.48 3.37 40.79
C PRO A 306 -12.81 2.49 41.88
N LEU A 307 -11.65 1.89 41.59
CA LEU A 307 -10.88 1.12 42.60
C LEU A 307 -10.45 1.97 43.78
N GLN A 308 -10.13 3.25 43.59
CA GLN A 308 -9.73 4.14 44.67
C GLN A 308 -10.85 4.27 45.71
N LEU A 309 -12.09 4.29 45.25
CA LEU A 309 -13.25 4.40 46.11
C LEU A 309 -13.55 3.09 46.86
N ILE A 310 -13.36 1.94 46.20
CA ILE A 310 -13.47 0.62 46.84
C ILE A 310 -12.41 0.46 47.93
N ASN A 311 -11.16 0.85 47.65
CA ASN A 311 -10.07 0.77 48.63
C ASN A 311 -10.35 1.66 49.84
N LEU A 312 -10.83 2.89 49.61
CA LEU A 312 -11.21 3.80 50.70
C LEU A 312 -12.33 3.22 51.56
N MET A 313 -13.34 2.61 50.96
CA MET A 313 -14.41 1.92 51.69
C MET A 313 -13.88 0.75 52.52
N ASN A 314 -12.98 -0.07 51.97
CA ASN A 314 -12.39 -1.20 52.66
C ASN A 314 -11.50 -0.76 53.82
N GLU A 315 -10.68 0.27 53.65
CA GLU A 315 -9.84 0.84 54.71
C GLU A 315 -10.71 1.35 55.87
N ARG A 316 -11.78 2.08 55.56
CA ARG A 316 -12.71 2.55 56.60
C ARG A 316 -13.48 1.43 57.27
N ALA A 317 -14.01 0.46 56.52
CA ALA A 317 -14.67 -0.70 57.11
C ALA A 317 -13.73 -1.48 58.04
N THR A 318 -12.47 -1.65 57.65
CA THR A 318 -11.45 -2.33 58.47
C THR A 318 -11.17 -1.53 59.75
N SER A 319 -10.99 -0.21 59.64
CA SER A 319 -10.78 0.67 60.79
C SER A 319 -11.96 0.65 61.79
N ILE A 320 -13.20 0.60 61.28
CA ILE A 320 -14.41 0.44 62.10
C ILE A 320 -14.40 -0.91 62.83
N ILE A 321 -14.12 -2.01 62.13
CA ILE A 321 -14.05 -3.35 62.72
C ILE A 321 -12.96 -3.43 63.81
N GLU A 322 -11.80 -2.82 63.56
CA GLU A 322 -10.72 -2.72 64.54
C GLU A 322 -11.12 -1.92 65.78
N THR A 323 -11.85 -0.80 65.62
CA THR A 323 -12.36 -0.02 66.76
C THR A 323 -13.38 -0.78 67.60
N PHE A 324 -14.11 -1.75 67.01
CA PHE A 324 -14.98 -2.67 67.75
C PHE A 324 -14.22 -3.79 68.49
N GLY A 325 -12.88 -3.81 68.43
CA GLY A 325 -12.04 -4.81 69.10
C GLY A 325 -11.71 -6.01 68.21
N GLY A 326 -11.82 -5.84 66.89
CA GLY A 326 -11.47 -6.85 65.89
C GLY A 326 -12.68 -7.60 65.32
N PRO A 327 -12.43 -8.48 64.32
CA PRO A 327 -13.48 -9.13 63.55
C PRO A 327 -14.44 -9.97 64.40
N ASP A 328 -13.91 -10.69 65.38
CA ASP A 328 -14.67 -11.60 66.24
C ASP A 328 -15.68 -10.84 67.10
N LYS A 329 -15.26 -9.71 67.67
CA LYS A 329 -16.10 -8.87 68.53
C LYS A 329 -17.12 -8.05 67.74
N TYR A 330 -16.77 -7.62 66.53
CA TYR A 330 -17.73 -7.04 65.60
C TYR A 330 -18.83 -8.05 65.21
N LEU A 331 -18.48 -9.30 64.93
CA LEU A 331 -19.45 -10.36 64.62
C LEU A 331 -20.40 -10.66 65.79
N GLU A 332 -19.88 -10.68 67.01
CA GLU A 332 -20.66 -10.87 68.25
C GLU A 332 -21.70 -9.75 68.42
N VAL A 333 -21.28 -8.49 68.31
CA VAL A 333 -22.17 -7.32 68.38
C VAL A 333 -23.21 -7.34 67.25
N LEU A 334 -22.82 -7.72 66.03
CA LEU A 334 -23.74 -7.82 64.89
C LEU A 334 -24.82 -8.90 65.12
N ASN A 335 -24.44 -10.03 65.73
CA ASN A 335 -25.36 -11.09 66.09
C ASN A 335 -26.29 -10.68 67.23
N GLU A 336 -25.80 -10.02 68.28
CA GLU A 336 -26.63 -9.48 69.36
C GLU A 336 -27.67 -8.48 68.83
N VAL A 337 -27.25 -7.51 68.02
CA VAL A 337 -28.14 -6.50 67.40
C VAL A 337 -29.19 -7.14 66.47
N SER A 338 -28.87 -8.29 65.86
CA SER A 338 -29.78 -9.02 64.99
C SER A 338 -30.83 -9.84 65.77
N VAL A 339 -30.46 -10.34 66.95
CA VAL A 339 -31.37 -11.04 67.86
C VAL A 339 -32.32 -10.05 68.55
N ASP A 340 -31.82 -8.89 68.98
CA ASP A 340 -32.59 -7.86 69.69
C ASP A 340 -33.67 -7.20 68.79
N LYS A 341 -33.41 -7.08 67.48
CA LYS A 341 -34.40 -6.63 66.48
C LYS A 341 -35.48 -7.65 66.14
N LEU A 342 -35.23 -8.94 66.38
CA LEU A 342 -36.22 -10.01 66.17
C LEU A 342 -37.17 -10.12 67.37
N GLU A 343 -36.67 -9.88 68.59
CA GLU A 343 -37.48 -9.89 69.82
C GLU A 343 -38.37 -8.64 69.97
N THR A 344 -37.93 -7.48 69.50
CA THR A 344 -38.69 -6.22 69.60
C THR A 344 -39.90 -6.10 68.64
N VAL A 345 -40.00 -6.93 67.60
CA VAL A 345 -41.16 -6.93 66.67
C VAL A 345 -42.27 -7.91 67.09
N SER A 346 -42.02 -8.81 68.05
CA SER A 346 -42.99 -9.85 68.45
C SER A 346 -43.92 -9.48 69.61
N ILE A 347 -43.87 -8.26 70.15
CA ILE A 347 -44.70 -7.83 71.30
C ILE A 347 -45.35 -6.48 71.01
N THR A 348 -46.21 -6.37 70.00
CA THR A 348 -47.28 -5.36 69.94
C THR A 348 -48.21 -5.65 68.77
N THR A 349 -49.38 -6.23 69.06
CA THR A 349 -50.71 -5.83 68.56
C THR A 349 -51.73 -6.94 68.79
N THR A 350 -52.42 -6.85 69.93
CA THR A 350 -53.72 -7.49 70.13
C THR A 350 -54.81 -6.65 69.46
N SER A 351 -55.56 -7.31 68.56
CA SER A 351 -57.03 -7.35 68.52
C SER A 351 -57.87 -6.20 67.93
N VAL A 352 -58.83 -6.62 67.07
CA VAL A 352 -60.13 -6.01 66.66
C VAL A 352 -60.04 -4.84 65.65
N GLU A 353 -60.76 -4.72 64.53
CA GLU A 353 -61.95 -5.35 63.92
C GLU A 353 -61.88 -5.23 62.38
N GLY A 354 -62.68 -6.01 61.66
CA GLY A 354 -62.50 -6.29 60.23
C GLY A 354 -63.15 -5.35 59.20
N LYS A 355 -62.76 -5.53 57.93
CA LYS A 355 -63.67 -5.74 56.78
C LYS A 355 -62.90 -5.88 55.46
N ALA A 356 -63.43 -6.78 54.63
CA ALA A 356 -63.38 -6.81 53.16
C ALA A 356 -62.17 -7.46 52.46
N THR A 357 -62.36 -8.76 52.18
CA THR A 357 -62.32 -9.38 50.83
C THR A 357 -61.14 -9.16 49.87
N ARG A 358 -60.39 -10.27 49.68
CA ARG A 358 -60.09 -10.95 48.40
C ARG A 358 -59.20 -10.22 47.36
N THR A 359 -57.95 -10.65 47.20
CA THR A 359 -57.49 -11.63 46.16
C THR A 359 -56.01 -11.49 45.80
N ASN A 360 -55.35 -12.67 45.71
CA ASN A 360 -54.20 -13.02 44.87
C ASN A 360 -52.81 -12.40 45.13
N GLY A 361 -51.93 -13.23 45.68
CA GLY A 361 -50.48 -13.02 45.71
C GLY A 361 -49.83 -13.17 44.34
N GLY A 362 -48.88 -12.27 44.05
CA GLY A 362 -47.94 -12.36 42.94
C GLY A 362 -46.54 -12.74 43.44
N PRO A 363 -45.69 -13.41 42.61
CA PRO A 363 -44.43 -14.00 43.05
C PRO A 363 -43.27 -13.00 43.13
N LEU A 364 -42.35 -13.31 44.04
CA LEU A 364 -41.16 -12.57 44.51
C LEU A 364 -39.97 -12.49 43.53
N PHE A 365 -40.19 -12.50 42.20
CA PHE A 365 -39.10 -12.26 41.23
C PHE A 365 -39.55 -11.37 40.06
N PRO A 366 -38.74 -10.37 39.65
CA PRO A 366 -39.05 -9.55 38.48
C PRO A 366 -39.04 -10.39 37.22
N ARG A 367 -40.14 -10.34 36.46
CA ARG A 367 -40.22 -10.89 35.11
C ARG A 367 -39.39 -10.00 34.18
N PHE A 368 -38.44 -10.58 33.44
CA PHE A 368 -37.73 -9.88 32.36
C PHE A 368 -38.73 -9.27 31.37
N PRO A 369 -38.47 -8.06 30.85
CA PRO A 369 -39.37 -7.45 29.88
C PRO A 369 -39.35 -8.25 28.58
N SER A 370 -40.51 -8.80 28.20
CA SER A 370 -40.76 -9.19 26.82
C SER A 370 -40.72 -7.94 25.95
N SER A 371 -39.84 -7.91 24.96
CA SER A 371 -39.80 -6.90 23.91
C SER A 371 -41.08 -6.97 23.07
N ALA A 372 -42.06 -6.15 23.42
CA ALA A 372 -43.11 -5.72 22.51
C ALA A 372 -42.63 -4.41 21.86
N THR A 373 -42.05 -4.52 20.66
CA THR A 373 -41.70 -3.33 19.87
C THR A 373 -42.96 -2.78 19.20
N GLN A 374 -43.29 -1.54 19.55
CA GLN A 374 -44.28 -0.72 18.84
C GLN A 374 -43.81 -0.46 17.41
N ALA A 375 -44.74 -0.57 16.46
CA ALA A 375 -44.53 -0.19 15.07
C ALA A 375 -44.28 1.31 14.96
N THR A 376 -43.15 1.68 14.35
CA THR A 376 -42.91 3.02 13.79
C THR A 376 -42.56 2.85 12.32
N LEU A 377 -43.18 3.69 11.50
CA LEU A 377 -43.13 3.73 10.04
C LEU A 377 -41.69 3.69 9.48
N PRO A 378 -41.41 2.92 8.43
CA PRO A 378 -40.10 2.92 7.79
C PRO A 378 -39.92 4.16 6.90
N SER A 379 -38.81 4.84 7.15
CA SER A 379 -38.14 5.80 6.28
C SER A 379 -37.71 5.13 4.98
N GLU A 380 -37.88 5.86 3.88
CA GLU A 380 -37.72 5.45 2.49
C GLU A 380 -36.25 5.47 2.02
N ASP A 381 -35.30 4.91 2.77
CA ASP A 381 -33.89 4.82 2.28
C ASP A 381 -33.03 3.79 3.04
N GLU A 382 -33.47 2.52 3.11
CA GLU A 382 -32.56 1.41 3.42
C GLU A 382 -32.41 0.50 2.19
N GLU A 383 -31.20 0.44 1.66
CA GLU A 383 -30.77 -0.50 0.63
C GLU A 383 -31.21 -1.93 1.00
N ASP A 384 -31.88 -2.56 0.05
CA ASP A 384 -32.54 -3.87 0.13
C ASP A 384 -31.55 -5.00 0.51
N VAL A 385 -31.34 -5.19 1.82
CA VAL A 385 -30.57 -6.33 2.35
C VAL A 385 -31.32 -7.61 2.00
N PRO A 386 -30.73 -8.51 1.17
CA PRO A 386 -31.45 -9.69 0.70
C PRO A 386 -31.94 -10.55 1.86
N THR A 387 -33.27 -10.62 2.02
CA THR A 387 -33.90 -11.40 3.09
C THR A 387 -33.44 -12.85 3.03
N ARG A 388 -33.30 -13.54 4.17
CA ARG A 388 -32.92 -14.98 4.25
C ARG A 388 -33.63 -15.89 3.23
N ASN A 389 -34.86 -15.56 2.86
CA ASN A 389 -35.63 -16.30 1.85
C ASN A 389 -35.11 -16.11 0.41
N THR A 390 -34.59 -14.93 0.05
CA THR A 390 -34.00 -14.67 -1.28
C THR A 390 -32.67 -15.39 -1.43
N LEU A 391 -31.82 -15.32 -0.39
CA LEU A 391 -30.56 -16.09 -0.30
C LEU A 391 -30.81 -17.60 -0.42
N LYS A 392 -31.85 -18.11 0.26
CA LYS A 392 -32.22 -19.54 0.18
C LYS A 392 -32.68 -19.93 -1.22
N LYS A 393 -33.45 -19.08 -1.91
CA LYS A 393 -33.87 -19.31 -3.30
C LYS A 393 -32.70 -19.30 -4.27
N GLN A 394 -31.77 -18.35 -4.15
CA GLN A 394 -30.57 -18.29 -4.98
C GLN A 394 -29.66 -19.50 -4.78
N ALA A 395 -29.46 -19.94 -3.53
CA ALA A 395 -28.69 -21.14 -3.23
C ALA A 395 -29.34 -22.40 -3.84
N GLN A 396 -30.66 -22.52 -3.77
CA GLN A 396 -31.37 -23.65 -4.39
C GLN A 396 -31.25 -23.62 -5.92
N GLN A 397 -31.39 -22.45 -6.55
CA GLN A 397 -31.20 -22.31 -8.00
C GLN A 397 -29.79 -22.71 -8.46
N LEU A 398 -28.75 -22.35 -7.70
CA LEU A 398 -27.37 -22.77 -7.98
C LEU A 398 -27.18 -24.29 -7.90
N VAL A 399 -27.81 -24.93 -6.92
CA VAL A 399 -27.80 -26.40 -6.78
C VAL A 399 -28.54 -27.06 -7.94
N ASP A 400 -29.70 -26.53 -8.33
CA ASP A 400 -30.52 -27.07 -9.42
C ASP A 400 -29.85 -26.91 -10.80
N ILE A 401 -29.10 -25.82 -11.02
CA ILE A 401 -28.28 -25.63 -12.23
C ILE A 401 -27.12 -26.63 -12.28
N LYS A 402 -26.47 -26.90 -11.14
CA LYS A 402 -25.34 -27.85 -11.06
C LYS A 402 -25.80 -29.30 -11.14
N SER A 403 -26.99 -29.64 -10.64
CA SER A 403 -27.52 -31.00 -10.73
C SER A 403 -27.92 -31.39 -12.16
N ARG A 404 -28.37 -30.43 -12.98
CA ARG A 404 -28.71 -30.66 -14.40
C ARG A 404 -27.51 -30.94 -15.32
N ARG A 405 -26.27 -30.57 -14.93
CA ARG A 405 -25.06 -30.82 -15.77
C ARG A 405 -24.36 -32.17 -15.52
N LYS A 406 -24.81 -32.97 -14.55
CA LYS A 406 -24.28 -34.33 -14.33
C LYS A 406 -25.21 -35.38 -14.94
N GLY A 407 -25.15 -35.49 -16.26
CA GLY A 407 -25.81 -36.58 -16.96
C GLY A 407 -25.60 -36.50 -18.45
N PHE A 408 -24.42 -36.92 -18.94
CA PHE A 408 -24.33 -37.67 -20.19
C PHE A 408 -22.95 -38.33 -20.33
N THR A 409 -22.94 -39.47 -21.04
CA THR A 409 -21.84 -40.34 -21.48
C THR A 409 -21.23 -41.33 -20.48
N PHE A 410 -21.88 -42.50 -20.37
CA PHE A 410 -21.20 -43.78 -20.58
C PHE A 410 -21.96 -44.52 -21.69
N ARG A 411 -21.35 -44.67 -22.87
CA ARG A 411 -21.63 -45.80 -23.76
C ARG A 411 -20.32 -46.53 -24.00
N ARG A 412 -20.34 -47.81 -23.68
CA ARG A 412 -19.47 -48.84 -24.25
C ARG A 412 -20.08 -49.29 -25.57
#